data_AF-A0A7X6Y4I6-F1
#
_entry.id   AF-A0A7X6Y4I6-F1
#
_cell.length_a   1.000
_cell.length_b   1.000
_cell.length_c   1.000
_cell.angle_alpha   90.00
_cell.angle_beta   90.00
_cell.angle_gamma   90.00
#
_symmetry.space_group_name_H-M   'P 1'
#
loop_
_entity.id
_entity.type
_entity.pdbx_description
1 polymer ?
#
loop_
_entity_poly.entity_id
_entity_poly.type
_entity_poly.pdbx_seq_one_letter_code
_entity_poly.pdbx_strand_id
1 'polypeptide(L)'
;MKGMKITVIGAGSTYTPELINGFVERKDELPAREICLMDIDMEKLDIVGKLSMRMLDANGMKTETVMTGDLEEALRDADFVIAQIRVGKLDARVKDEKIPLKYGLIGQETTGIGGFMKGMRTIPAMLHIVENMKKYCPRAWLINFSNPSGLLAEAILNYTDVKMIGLCNMPINMKKLAMKLVPEKCGEPEVD
;
A
#
# COMPACT_ATOMS: atom_id res chain seq x y z
N MET A 1 18.60 5.81 -19.16
CA MET A 1 17.13 5.70 -19.32
C MET A 1 16.47 6.64 -18.34
N LYS A 2 15.32 7.24 -18.69
CA LYS A 2 14.54 8.07 -17.76
C LYS A 2 13.91 7.11 -16.73
N GLY A 3 14.54 6.94 -15.57
CA GLY A 3 14.05 6.01 -14.54
C GLY A 3 12.76 6.52 -13.89
N MET A 4 12.02 5.61 -13.27
CA MET A 4 10.67 5.86 -12.76
C MET A 4 10.70 6.64 -11.44
N LYS A 5 9.71 7.51 -11.22
CA LYS A 5 9.38 8.04 -9.89
C LYS A 5 8.29 7.17 -9.25
N ILE A 6 8.60 6.62 -8.08
CA ILE A 6 7.69 5.81 -7.27
C ILE A 6 7.37 6.57 -5.99
N THR A 7 6.10 6.87 -5.76
CA THR A 7 5.62 7.55 -4.55
C THR A 7 4.94 6.54 -3.64
N VAL A 8 5.34 6.48 -2.37
CA VAL A 8 4.72 5.63 -1.34
C VAL A 8 3.96 6.51 -0.37
N ILE A 9 2.62 6.41 -0.38
CA ILE A 9 1.73 7.15 0.52
C ILE A 9 1.37 6.25 1.71
N GLY A 10 1.57 6.77 2.92
CA GLY A 10 1.55 5.99 4.15
C GLY A 10 2.91 5.36 4.44
N ALA A 11 4.01 6.03 4.09
CA ALA A 11 5.36 5.51 4.22
C ALA A 11 5.85 5.36 5.68
N GLY A 12 5.15 5.94 6.66
CA GLY A 12 5.34 5.66 8.09
C GLY A 12 4.78 4.31 8.54
N SER A 13 4.20 3.52 7.63
CA SER A 13 3.78 2.13 7.86
C SER A 13 4.96 1.23 8.20
N THR A 14 4.78 0.34 9.17
CA THR A 14 5.78 -0.71 9.48
C THR A 14 6.03 -1.69 8.33
N TYR A 15 5.21 -1.65 7.28
CA TYR A 15 5.39 -2.46 6.07
C TYR A 15 6.28 -1.78 5.01
N THR A 16 6.59 -0.49 5.13
CA THR A 16 7.47 0.20 4.17
C THR A 16 8.84 -0.48 4.01
N PRO A 17 9.53 -0.96 5.06
CA PRO A 17 10.78 -1.68 4.91
C PRO A 17 10.67 -2.95 4.04
N GLU A 18 9.54 -3.68 4.12
CA GLU A 18 9.28 -4.85 3.27
C GLU A 18 9.12 -4.45 1.81
N LEU A 19 8.40 -3.34 1.54
CA LEU A 19 8.27 -2.79 0.19
C LEU A 19 9.63 -2.38 -0.39
N ILE A 20 10.47 -1.71 0.41
CA ILE A 20 11.83 -1.32 0.03
C ILE A 20 12.69 -2.53 -0.27
N ASN A 21 12.63 -3.57 0.57
CA ASN A 21 13.34 -4.82 0.29
C ASN A 21 12.91 -5.42 -1.07
N GLY A 22 11.61 -5.38 -1.38
CA GLY A 22 11.10 -5.81 -2.68
C GLY A 22 11.69 -5.02 -3.87
N PHE A 23 11.91 -3.71 -3.71
CA PHE A 23 12.56 -2.87 -4.72
C PHE A 23 14.05 -3.19 -4.85
N VAL A 24 14.75 -3.38 -3.74
CA VAL A 24 16.17 -3.76 -3.71
C VAL A 24 16.40 -5.07 -4.46
N GLU A 25 15.58 -6.08 -4.21
CA GLU A 25 15.64 -7.39 -4.88
C GLU A 25 15.43 -7.30 -6.39
N ARG A 26 14.73 -6.25 -6.87
CA ARG A 26 14.32 -6.07 -8.27
C ARG A 26 14.97 -4.87 -8.93
N LYS A 27 16.05 -4.33 -8.36
CA LYS A 27 16.69 -3.08 -8.82
C LYS A 27 17.09 -3.09 -10.31
N ASP A 28 17.40 -4.26 -10.86
CA ASP A 28 17.80 -4.43 -12.27
C ASP A 28 16.59 -4.55 -13.22
N GLU A 29 15.41 -4.92 -12.69
CA GLU A 29 14.15 -5.02 -13.43
C GLU A 29 13.28 -3.76 -13.29
N LEU A 30 13.41 -3.06 -12.16
CA LEU A 30 12.65 -1.87 -11.78
C LEU A 30 13.60 -0.68 -11.56
N PRO A 31 14.04 0.01 -12.63
CA PRO A 31 14.94 1.15 -12.51
C PRO A 31 14.21 2.38 -11.94
N ALA A 32 14.13 2.45 -10.61
CA ALA A 32 13.60 3.59 -9.87
C ALA A 32 14.64 4.72 -9.83
N ARG A 33 14.35 5.84 -10.50
CA ARG A 33 15.14 7.07 -10.40
C ARG A 33 14.91 7.76 -9.05
N GLU A 34 13.67 7.75 -8.59
CA GLU A 34 13.24 8.47 -7.40
C GLU A 34 12.23 7.64 -6.60
N ILE A 35 12.42 7.55 -5.29
CA ILE A 35 11.45 7.01 -4.33
C ILE A 35 11.06 8.12 -3.37
N CYS A 36 9.81 8.55 -3.45
CA CYS A 36 9.24 9.54 -2.54
C CYS A 36 8.43 8.84 -1.45
N LEU A 37 8.80 9.04 -0.18
CA LEU A 37 8.14 8.51 1.00
C LEU A 37 7.28 9.61 1.61
N MET A 38 5.96 9.44 1.56
CA MET A 38 5.00 10.41 2.08
C MET A 38 4.18 9.83 3.22
N ASP A 39 4.08 10.58 4.32
CA ASP A 39 3.14 10.30 5.40
C ASP A 39 2.71 11.61 6.08
N ILE A 40 1.47 11.64 6.57
CA ILE A 40 0.95 12.76 7.36
C ILE A 40 1.46 12.72 8.80
N ASP A 41 1.97 11.57 9.25
CA ASP A 41 2.61 11.38 10.55
C ASP A 41 4.13 11.49 10.40
N MET A 42 4.65 12.70 10.61
CA MET A 42 6.08 12.99 10.42
C MET A 42 6.99 12.23 11.39
N GLU A 43 6.52 11.90 12.60
CA GLU A 43 7.31 11.12 13.55
C GLU A 43 7.51 9.69 13.03
N LYS A 44 6.44 9.05 12.56
CA LYS A 44 6.54 7.73 11.94
C LYS A 44 7.33 7.75 10.64
N LEU A 45 7.15 8.78 9.82
CA LEU A 45 7.91 8.95 8.59
C LEU A 45 9.40 9.10 8.88
N ASP A 46 9.77 9.86 9.90
CA ASP A 46 11.17 10.03 10.29
C ASP A 46 11.81 8.70 10.66
N ILE A 47 11.15 7.90 11.51
CA ILE A 47 11.66 6.62 11.98
C ILE A 47 11.75 5.60 10.84
N VAL A 48 10.64 5.36 10.14
CA VAL A 48 10.54 4.30 9.13
C VAL A 48 11.20 4.72 7.81
N GLY A 49 11.08 5.99 7.44
CA GLY A 49 11.68 6.55 6.23
C GLY A 49 13.21 6.54 6.30
N LYS A 50 13.82 6.95 7.44
CA LYS A 50 15.28 6.84 7.61
C LYS A 50 15.78 5.40 7.58
N LEU A 51 15.03 4.46 8.16
CA LEU A 51 15.37 3.03 8.04
C LEU A 51 15.34 2.59 6.57
N SER A 52 14.28 2.97 5.85
CA SER A 52 14.08 2.66 4.43
C SER A 52 15.22 3.21 3.56
N MET A 53 15.64 4.46 3.78
CA MET A 53 16.77 5.07 3.07
C MET A 53 18.08 4.32 3.33
N ARG A 54 18.36 3.97 4.60
CA ARG A 54 19.55 3.18 4.95
C ARG A 54 19.56 1.80 4.29
N MET A 55 18.40 1.17 4.11
CA MET A 55 18.29 -0.11 3.39
C MET A 55 18.62 0.05 1.91
N LEU A 56 18.16 1.12 1.26
CA LEU A 56 18.48 1.44 -0.14
C LEU A 56 19.99 1.69 -0.32
N ASP A 57 20.58 2.52 0.55
CA ASP A 57 22.00 2.85 0.53
C ASP A 57 22.89 1.62 0.74
N ALA A 58 22.56 0.79 1.74
CA ALA A 58 23.32 -0.43 2.05
C ALA A 58 23.33 -1.44 0.90
N ASN A 59 22.35 -1.39 0.01
CA ASN A 59 22.25 -2.28 -1.16
C ASN A 59 22.72 -1.62 -2.47
N GLY A 60 23.32 -0.42 -2.38
CA GLY A 60 23.90 0.30 -3.50
C GLY A 60 22.85 0.77 -4.51
N MET A 61 21.60 1.00 -4.07
CA MET A 61 20.53 1.45 -4.95
C MET A 61 20.72 2.93 -5.29
N LYS A 62 20.97 3.26 -6.56
CA LYS A 62 21.22 4.63 -7.03
C LYS A 62 19.91 5.37 -7.30
N THR A 63 19.11 5.54 -6.25
CA THR A 63 17.78 6.14 -6.32
C THR A 63 17.75 7.38 -5.44
N GLU A 64 17.26 8.49 -6.00
CA GLU A 64 16.96 9.69 -5.22
C GLU A 64 15.86 9.37 -4.22
N THR A 65 16.03 9.74 -2.94
CA THR A 65 15.06 9.45 -1.89
C THR A 65 14.58 10.75 -1.27
N VAL A 66 13.25 10.92 -1.24
CA VAL A 66 12.60 12.11 -0.70
C VAL A 66 11.66 11.69 0.41
N MET A 67 11.63 12.42 1.52
CA MET A 67 10.64 12.28 2.58
C MET A 67 9.86 13.59 2.70
N THR A 68 8.53 13.53 2.63
CA THR A 68 7.69 14.72 2.74
C THR A 68 6.36 14.43 3.44
N GLY A 69 5.80 15.45 4.10
CA GLY A 69 4.41 15.44 4.57
C GLY A 69 3.43 16.05 3.57
N ASP A 70 3.93 16.58 2.45
CA ASP A 70 3.14 17.28 1.44
C ASP A 70 2.70 16.32 0.33
N LEU A 71 1.38 16.24 0.10
CA LEU A 71 0.81 15.33 -0.89
C LEU A 71 1.08 15.78 -2.33
N GLU A 72 1.13 17.09 -2.59
CA GLU A 72 1.36 17.63 -3.92
C GLU A 72 2.81 17.38 -4.37
N GLU A 73 3.79 17.67 -3.50
CA GLU A 73 5.20 17.38 -3.70
C GLU A 73 5.42 15.88 -3.98
N ALA A 74 4.78 15.03 -3.17
CA ALA A 74 4.89 13.59 -3.31
C ALA A 74 4.35 13.08 -4.65
N LEU A 75 3.22 13.63 -5.12
CA LEU A 75 2.55 13.17 -6.33
C LEU A 75 3.14 13.74 -7.62
N ARG A 76 3.77 14.92 -7.58
CA ARG A 76 4.28 15.60 -8.78
C ARG A 76 5.18 14.70 -9.61
N ASP A 77 4.81 14.50 -10.87
CA ASP A 77 5.53 13.70 -11.86
C ASP A 77 5.75 12.23 -11.48
N ALA A 78 4.96 11.68 -10.54
CA ALA A 78 5.02 10.26 -10.22
C ALA A 78 4.61 9.39 -11.42
N ASP A 79 5.28 8.26 -11.60
CA ASP A 79 4.88 7.22 -12.56
C ASP A 79 4.02 6.15 -11.87
N PHE A 80 4.31 5.88 -10.59
CA PHE A 80 3.57 4.95 -9.75
C PHE A 80 3.32 5.57 -8.38
N VAL A 81 2.10 5.40 -7.89
CA VAL A 81 1.68 5.79 -6.54
C VAL A 81 1.26 4.53 -5.80
N ILE A 82 2.02 4.14 -4.80
CA ILE A 82 1.75 2.99 -3.94
C ILE A 82 1.09 3.50 -2.67
N ALA A 83 -0.15 3.07 -2.41
CA ALA A 83 -0.90 3.52 -1.25
C ALA A 83 -1.08 2.39 -0.22
N GLN A 84 -0.58 2.60 1.00
CA GLN A 84 -0.68 1.68 2.14
C GLN A 84 -1.15 2.39 3.42
N ILE A 85 -2.17 3.23 3.29
CA ILE A 85 -2.68 4.08 4.37
C ILE A 85 -3.58 3.32 5.35
N ARG A 86 -3.60 3.79 6.61
CA ARG A 86 -4.54 3.36 7.65
C ARG A 86 -5.17 4.58 8.33
N VAL A 87 -6.30 5.02 7.80
CA VAL A 87 -7.03 6.17 8.35
C VAL A 87 -7.55 5.85 9.76
N GLY A 88 -7.19 6.69 10.72
CA GLY A 88 -7.48 6.49 12.14
C GLY A 88 -6.51 5.56 12.88
N LYS A 89 -5.45 5.08 12.21
CA LYS A 89 -4.36 4.29 12.81
C LYS A 89 -4.89 3.08 13.61
N LEU A 90 -4.16 2.64 14.64
CA LEU A 90 -4.57 1.50 15.46
C LEU A 90 -5.71 1.85 16.41
N ASP A 91 -5.83 3.09 16.86
CA ASP A 91 -6.91 3.50 17.77
C ASP A 91 -8.29 3.34 17.14
N ALA A 92 -8.43 3.67 15.85
CA ALA A 92 -9.67 3.41 15.14
C ALA A 92 -9.90 1.91 14.92
N ARG A 93 -8.85 1.14 14.61
CA ARG A 93 -8.95 -0.33 14.48
C ARG A 93 -9.45 -0.97 15.78
N VAL A 94 -8.95 -0.52 16.93
CA VAL A 94 -9.40 -1.01 18.24
C VAL A 94 -10.91 -0.77 18.41
N LYS A 95 -11.42 0.37 17.93
CA LYS A 95 -12.87 0.64 17.93
C LYS A 95 -13.61 -0.24 16.93
N ASP A 96 -13.05 -0.44 15.73
CA ASP A 96 -13.63 -1.29 14.69
C ASP A 96 -13.83 -2.73 15.17
N GLU A 97 -12.92 -3.23 15.99
CA GLU A 97 -12.96 -4.58 16.54
C GLU A 97 -13.80 -4.64 17.84
N LYS A 98 -13.73 -3.63 18.72
CA LYS A 98 -14.43 -3.67 20.02
C LYS A 98 -15.91 -3.26 19.97
N ILE A 99 -16.30 -2.35 19.08
CA ILE A 99 -17.70 -1.89 19.02
C ILE A 99 -18.63 -3.03 18.60
N PRO A 100 -18.38 -3.80 17.51
CA PRO A 100 -19.25 -4.90 17.10
C PRO A 100 -19.43 -5.96 18.19
N LEU A 101 -18.37 -6.25 18.96
CA LEU A 101 -18.41 -7.23 20.06
C LEU A 101 -19.42 -6.87 21.15
N LYS A 102 -19.66 -5.57 21.41
CA LYS A 102 -20.68 -5.12 22.38
C LYS A 102 -22.11 -5.47 21.95
N TYR A 103 -22.32 -5.76 20.68
CA TYR A 103 -23.60 -6.11 20.09
C TYR A 103 -23.68 -7.59 19.69
N GLY A 104 -22.73 -8.44 20.16
CA GLY A 104 -22.70 -9.86 19.81
C GLY A 104 -22.29 -10.13 18.36
N LEU A 105 -21.62 -9.18 17.70
CA LEU A 105 -21.17 -9.30 16.31
C LEU A 105 -19.65 -9.43 16.25
N ILE A 106 -19.15 -10.05 15.18
CA ILE A 106 -17.70 -10.18 14.94
C ILE A 106 -17.09 -8.80 14.66
N GLY A 107 -16.06 -8.45 15.44
CA GLY A 107 -15.19 -7.32 15.17
C GLY A 107 -13.95 -7.76 14.39
N GLN A 108 -13.80 -7.29 13.16
CA GLN A 108 -12.67 -7.63 12.29
C GLN A 108 -12.28 -6.42 11.44
N GLU A 109 -11.01 -6.34 11.05
CA GLU A 109 -10.41 -5.17 10.40
C GLU A 109 -11.03 -4.80 9.03
N THR A 110 -11.39 -5.79 8.23
CA THR A 110 -11.75 -5.65 6.80
C THR A 110 -13.08 -6.29 6.43
N THR A 111 -13.70 -7.07 7.33
CA THR A 111 -14.99 -7.72 7.14
C THR A 111 -15.98 -7.32 8.25
N GLY A 112 -17.26 -7.56 7.99
CA GLY A 112 -18.33 -7.19 8.91
C GLY A 112 -18.41 -5.67 9.16
N ILE A 113 -19.00 -5.30 10.29
CA ILE A 113 -19.22 -3.88 10.64
C ILE A 113 -17.89 -3.16 10.88
N GLY A 114 -16.89 -3.84 11.46
CA GLY A 114 -15.54 -3.27 11.64
C GLY A 114 -14.89 -2.88 10.31
N GLY A 115 -14.90 -3.80 9.34
CA GLY A 115 -14.46 -3.55 7.98
C GLY A 115 -15.22 -2.41 7.29
N PHE A 116 -16.54 -2.38 7.44
CA PHE A 116 -17.36 -1.31 6.88
C PHE A 116 -17.01 0.06 7.47
N MET A 117 -16.90 0.19 8.80
CA MET A 117 -16.48 1.44 9.46
C MET A 117 -15.09 1.89 9.00
N LYS A 118 -14.15 0.96 8.82
CA LYS A 118 -12.85 1.26 8.23
C LYS A 118 -12.98 1.78 6.79
N GLY A 119 -13.80 1.12 5.97
CA GLY A 119 -14.10 1.55 4.60
C GLY A 119 -14.62 2.99 4.55
N MET A 120 -15.58 3.33 5.41
CA MET A 120 -16.16 4.67 5.49
C MET A 120 -15.15 5.78 5.83
N ARG A 121 -14.05 5.45 6.53
CA ARG A 121 -12.96 6.40 6.79
C ARG A 121 -11.93 6.44 5.67
N THR A 122 -11.65 5.31 5.05
CA THR A 122 -10.55 5.18 4.08
C THR A 122 -10.97 5.62 2.67
N ILE A 123 -12.21 5.37 2.23
CA ILE A 123 -12.69 5.74 0.89
C ILE A 123 -12.51 7.25 0.63
N PRO A 124 -12.96 8.17 1.51
CA PRO A 124 -12.77 9.61 1.27
C PRO A 124 -11.29 10.03 1.16
N ALA A 125 -10.42 9.45 2.00
CA ALA A 125 -8.99 9.74 1.96
C ALA A 125 -8.34 9.24 0.66
N MET A 126 -8.74 8.05 0.19
CA MET A 126 -8.26 7.50 -1.06
C MET A 126 -8.75 8.29 -2.27
N LEU A 127 -10.02 8.74 -2.27
CA LEU A 127 -10.55 9.63 -3.31
C LEU A 127 -9.83 10.99 -3.32
N HIS A 128 -9.44 11.51 -2.16
CA HIS A 128 -8.61 12.71 -2.08
C HIS A 128 -7.24 12.51 -2.73
N ILE A 129 -6.57 11.38 -2.48
CA ILE A 129 -5.31 11.02 -3.15
C ILE A 129 -5.52 10.94 -4.67
N VAL A 130 -6.55 10.20 -5.10
CA VAL A 130 -6.87 10.01 -6.52
C VAL A 130 -7.14 11.34 -7.23
N GLU A 131 -7.89 12.25 -6.60
CA GLU A 131 -8.16 13.57 -7.18
C GLU A 131 -6.89 14.42 -7.33
N ASN A 132 -5.94 14.32 -6.39
CA ASN A 132 -4.64 14.96 -6.54
C ASN A 132 -3.75 14.27 -7.59
N MET A 133 -3.84 12.94 -7.74
CA MET A 133 -3.14 12.23 -8.82
C MET A 133 -3.56 12.74 -10.20
N LYS A 134 -4.85 13.00 -10.42
CA LYS A 134 -5.33 13.58 -11.69
C LYS A 134 -4.69 14.94 -12.01
N LYS A 135 -4.34 15.72 -10.99
CA LYS A 135 -3.73 17.05 -11.13
C LYS A 135 -2.22 16.96 -11.34
N TYR A 136 -1.53 16.18 -10.52
CA TYR A 136 -0.06 16.23 -10.42
C TYR A 136 0.65 15.08 -11.14
N CYS A 137 -0.04 13.97 -11.41
CA CYS A 137 0.51 12.81 -12.12
C CYS A 137 -0.57 12.02 -12.89
N PRO A 138 -1.28 12.64 -13.85
CA PRO A 138 -2.46 12.04 -14.50
C PRO A 138 -2.22 10.73 -15.27
N ARG A 139 -0.95 10.38 -15.52
CA ARG A 139 -0.57 9.14 -16.23
C ARG A 139 -0.16 8.01 -15.27
N ALA A 140 -0.01 8.31 -13.98
CA ALA A 140 0.48 7.38 -12.98
C ALA A 140 -0.50 6.22 -12.75
N TRP A 141 0.06 5.08 -12.33
CA TRP A 141 -0.73 3.98 -11.80
C TRP A 141 -0.83 4.08 -10.28
N LEU A 142 -2.05 3.94 -9.76
CA LEU A 142 -2.31 3.69 -8.35
C LEU A 142 -2.17 2.20 -8.05
N ILE A 143 -1.21 1.83 -7.22
CA ILE A 143 -1.06 0.47 -6.68
C ILE A 143 -1.52 0.50 -5.22
N ASN A 144 -2.75 0.02 -4.97
CA ASN A 144 -3.35 0.06 -3.65
C ASN A 144 -3.10 -1.22 -2.84
N PHE A 145 -2.38 -1.08 -1.73
CA PHE A 145 -2.27 -2.09 -0.66
C PHE A 145 -3.14 -1.76 0.56
N SER A 146 -3.85 -0.62 0.53
CA SER A 146 -4.72 -0.20 1.63
C SER A 146 -5.98 -1.06 1.66
N ASN A 147 -6.54 -1.20 2.86
CA ASN A 147 -7.72 -2.00 3.13
C ASN A 147 -8.88 -1.15 3.66
N PRO A 148 -10.15 -1.59 3.48
CA PRO A 148 -10.59 -2.86 2.89
C PRO A 148 -10.48 -2.85 1.36
N SER A 149 -9.64 -3.73 0.79
CA SER A 149 -9.20 -3.63 -0.61
C SER A 149 -10.37 -3.70 -1.60
N GLY A 150 -11.35 -4.58 -1.36
CA GLY A 150 -12.53 -4.69 -2.22
C GLY A 150 -13.40 -3.43 -2.25
N LEU A 151 -13.69 -2.83 -1.08
CA LEU A 151 -14.48 -1.60 -1.01
C LEU A 151 -13.75 -0.40 -1.64
N LEU A 152 -12.43 -0.34 -1.49
CA LEU A 152 -11.61 0.71 -2.11
C LEU A 152 -11.52 0.52 -3.63
N ALA A 153 -11.36 -0.71 -4.11
CA ALA A 153 -11.37 -1.02 -5.54
C ALA A 153 -12.71 -0.66 -6.17
N GLU A 154 -13.82 -1.07 -5.55
CA GLU A 154 -15.19 -0.71 -5.96
C GLU A 154 -15.34 0.82 -6.09
N ALA A 155 -14.96 1.56 -5.05
CA ALA A 155 -15.08 3.02 -5.05
C ALA A 155 -14.20 3.70 -6.12
N ILE A 156 -12.98 3.23 -6.35
CA ILE A 156 -12.05 3.89 -7.28
C ILE A 156 -12.38 3.51 -8.72
N LEU A 157 -12.59 2.22 -9.01
CA LEU A 157 -12.78 1.71 -10.37
C LEU A 157 -14.12 2.16 -10.96
N ASN A 158 -15.18 2.30 -10.13
CA ASN A 158 -16.51 2.66 -10.62
C ASN A 158 -16.79 4.16 -10.59
N TYR A 159 -16.04 4.96 -9.81
CA TYR A 159 -16.31 6.39 -9.64
C TYR A 159 -15.14 7.30 -10.02
N THR A 160 -14.06 6.74 -10.58
CA THR A 160 -12.92 7.52 -11.08
C THR A 160 -12.36 6.90 -12.36
N ASP A 161 -11.49 7.64 -13.03
CA ASP A 161 -10.82 7.27 -14.29
C ASP A 161 -9.31 7.02 -14.10
N VAL A 162 -8.83 6.97 -12.85
CA VAL A 162 -7.42 6.70 -12.56
C VAL A 162 -7.10 5.23 -12.78
N LYS A 163 -5.95 4.97 -13.42
CA LYS A 163 -5.41 3.63 -13.59
C LYS A 163 -5.07 3.04 -12.23
N MET A 164 -5.72 1.94 -11.86
CA MET A 164 -5.61 1.38 -10.52
C MET A 164 -5.44 -0.14 -10.55
N ILE A 165 -4.59 -0.63 -9.65
CA ILE A 165 -4.44 -2.05 -9.31
C ILE A 165 -4.63 -2.19 -7.79
N GLY A 166 -5.60 -2.99 -7.37
CA GLY A 166 -5.81 -3.36 -5.97
C GLY A 166 -5.10 -4.67 -5.65
N LEU A 167 -4.27 -4.68 -4.61
CA LEU A 167 -3.50 -5.86 -4.21
C LEU A 167 -3.89 -6.32 -2.80
N CYS A 168 -3.79 -7.64 -2.59
CA CYS A 168 -3.90 -8.27 -1.28
C CYS A 168 -2.84 -9.36 -1.18
N ASN A 169 -2.16 -9.44 -0.04
CA ASN A 169 -1.17 -10.49 0.22
C ASN A 169 -1.80 -11.84 0.60
N MET A 170 -3.08 -11.86 1.02
CA MET A 170 -3.72 -13.07 1.53
C MET A 170 -3.71 -14.25 0.52
N PRO A 171 -4.08 -14.07 -0.77
CA PRO A 171 -4.03 -15.17 -1.73
C PRO A 171 -2.61 -15.71 -1.96
N ILE A 172 -1.60 -14.83 -2.02
CA ILE A 172 -0.20 -15.23 -2.18
C ILE A 172 0.30 -16.01 -0.96
N ASN A 173 -0.06 -15.56 0.25
CA ASN A 173 0.31 -16.23 1.49
C ASN A 173 -0.38 -17.60 1.61
N MET A 174 -1.66 -17.70 1.23
CA MET A 174 -2.37 -18.97 1.18
C MET A 174 -1.73 -19.95 0.19
N LYS A 175 -1.37 -19.48 -1.02
CA LYS A 175 -0.65 -20.31 -2.01
C LYS A 175 0.69 -20.81 -1.46
N LYS A 176 1.51 -19.93 -0.88
CA LYS A 176 2.80 -20.29 -0.26
C LYS A 176 2.63 -21.29 0.88
N LEU A 177 1.59 -21.13 1.70
CA LEU A 177 1.28 -22.06 2.79
C LEU A 177 0.86 -23.42 2.25
N ALA A 178 -0.06 -23.46 1.28
CA ALA A 178 -0.50 -24.70 0.64
C ALA A 178 0.68 -25.46 0.04
N MET A 179 1.58 -24.80 -0.70
CA MET A 179 2.78 -25.44 -1.28
C MET A 179 3.71 -26.07 -0.24
N LYS A 180 3.75 -25.56 1.00
CA LYS A 180 4.55 -26.16 2.08
C LYS A 180 3.87 -27.35 2.74
N LEU A 181 2.54 -27.41 2.69
CA LEU A 181 1.74 -28.46 3.32
C LEU A 181 1.46 -29.63 2.38
N VAL A 182 1.49 -29.38 1.07
CA VAL A 182 1.35 -30.41 0.04
C VAL A 182 2.66 -31.22 -0.03
N PRO A 183 2.64 -32.54 0.22
CA PRO A 183 3.82 -33.38 0.07
C PRO A 183 4.35 -33.35 -1.38
N GLU A 184 5.67 -33.45 -1.58
CA GLU A 184 6.34 -33.43 -2.89
C GLU A 184 5.79 -34.45 -3.93
N LYS A 185 4.97 -35.43 -3.50
CA LYS A 185 4.38 -36.47 -4.34
C LYS A 185 2.96 -36.19 -4.84
N CYS A 186 2.35 -35.07 -4.49
CA CYS A 186 1.13 -34.66 -5.17
C CYS A 186 1.54 -34.07 -6.52
N GLY A 187 1.21 -34.77 -7.61
CA GLY A 187 1.53 -34.35 -8.98
C GLY A 187 1.05 -32.92 -9.31
N GLU A 188 1.55 -32.37 -10.41
CA GLU A 188 1.16 -31.03 -10.85
C GLU A 188 -0.37 -30.90 -10.92
N PRO A 189 -0.96 -29.85 -10.34
CA PRO A 189 -2.39 -29.64 -10.48
C PRO A 189 -2.71 -29.40 -11.95
N GLU A 190 -3.51 -30.28 -12.55
CA GLU A 190 -4.18 -30.00 -13.82
C GLU A 190 -5.09 -28.79 -13.58
N VAL A 191 -4.73 -27.66 -14.18
CA VAL A 191 -5.56 -26.46 -14.23
C VAL A 191 -6.14 -26.42 -15.64
N ASP A 192 -7.41 -26.82 -15.78
CA ASP A 192 -8.22 -26.53 -16.98
C ASP A 192 -8.47 -25.01 -17.12
#